data_AF-A0A3M0ZPY3-F1
#
_entry.id   AF-A0A3M0ZPY3-F1
#
_cell.length_a   1.000
_cell.length_b   1.000
_cell.length_c   1.000
_cell.angle_alpha   90.00
_cell.angle_beta   90.00
_cell.angle_gamma   90.00
#
_symmetry.space_group_name_H-M   'P 1'
#
loop_
_entity.id
_entity.type
_entity.pdbx_description
1 polymer ?
#
loop_
_entity_poly.entity_id
_entity_poly.type
_entity_poly.pdbx_seq_one_letter_code
_entity_poly.pdbx_strand_id
1 'polypeptide(L)'
;YETTCRALLGGKAHDVEGLERLMRDHYESGELYRPGPDPSDERFFSVCMHAGAVGTTAASVVVELDPDAPLLVHVALTSPCTAPYIPLFGQAPLAPALMEGGAEPSRTSAWWRFDRLRELVAEDWQGRAPRVRDYWRPREREWREEAQALAASAAGPQELADFNASVWQRASADLERLIAELESDG
;
A
#
# COMPACT_ATOMS: atom_id res chain seq x y z
N TYR A 1 -19.35 -6.51 -5.42
CA TYR A 1 -19.72 -7.22 -4.17
C TYR A 1 -19.14 -8.65 -4.12
N GLU A 2 -19.15 -9.37 -5.24
CA GLU A 2 -18.89 -10.81 -5.23
C GLU A 2 -17.44 -11.21 -4.95
N THR A 3 -16.42 -10.44 -5.34
CA THR A 3 -15.00 -10.82 -5.21
C THR A 3 -14.54 -10.96 -3.77
N THR A 4 -14.69 -9.90 -2.95
CA THR A 4 -14.32 -9.90 -1.53
C THR A 4 -15.15 -10.91 -0.74
N CYS A 5 -16.48 -10.89 -0.90
CA CYS A 5 -17.35 -11.84 -0.21
C CYS A 5 -17.04 -13.28 -0.61
N ARG A 6 -16.80 -13.60 -1.89
CA ARG A 6 -16.44 -14.95 -2.34
C ARG A 6 -15.05 -15.37 -1.84
N ALA A 7 -14.09 -14.45 -1.79
CA ALA A 7 -12.76 -14.70 -1.24
C ALA A 7 -12.82 -15.10 0.24
N LEU A 8 -13.76 -14.52 1.00
CA LEU A 8 -13.97 -14.83 2.43
C LEU A 8 -14.88 -16.06 2.65
N LEU A 9 -15.94 -16.22 1.86
CA LEU A 9 -16.92 -17.30 2.00
C LEU A 9 -16.38 -18.69 1.66
N GLY A 10 -15.30 -18.76 0.89
CA GLY A 10 -14.69 -20.03 0.45
C GLY A 10 -13.80 -20.71 1.49
N GLY A 11 -13.50 -20.07 2.63
CA GLY A 11 -12.58 -20.61 3.64
C GLY A 11 -11.19 -20.96 3.12
N LYS A 12 -10.78 -20.38 1.98
CA LYS A 12 -9.48 -20.64 1.38
C LYS A 12 -8.41 -19.87 2.16
N ALA A 13 -7.29 -20.53 2.41
CA ALA A 13 -6.10 -19.85 2.89
C ALA A 13 -5.65 -18.80 1.86
N HIS A 14 -5.31 -17.61 2.35
CA HIS A 14 -4.71 -16.54 1.56
C HIS A 14 -3.27 -16.36 2.03
N ASP A 15 -2.36 -16.18 1.08
CA ASP A 15 -1.04 -15.64 1.36
C ASP A 15 -1.12 -14.11 1.51
N VAL A 16 0.02 -13.50 1.84
CA VAL A 16 0.12 -12.04 2.03
C VAL A 16 -0.28 -11.30 0.76
N GLU A 17 0.18 -11.75 -0.42
CA GLU A 17 -0.19 -11.11 -1.69
C GLU A 17 -1.70 -11.16 -1.91
N GLY A 18 -2.35 -12.30 -1.66
CA GLY A 18 -3.80 -12.46 -1.75
C GLY A 18 -4.55 -11.51 -0.81
N LEU A 19 -4.10 -11.38 0.44
CA LEU A 19 -4.68 -10.44 1.40
C LEU A 19 -4.50 -8.99 0.95
N GLU A 20 -3.30 -8.60 0.51
CA GLU A 20 -3.08 -7.26 0.01
C GLU A 20 -3.95 -6.94 -1.22
N ARG A 21 -4.15 -7.90 -2.13
CA ARG A 21 -5.05 -7.74 -3.29
C ARG A 21 -6.49 -7.56 -2.85
N LEU A 22 -6.94 -8.30 -1.84
CA LEU A 22 -8.26 -8.13 -1.23
C LEU A 22 -8.45 -6.72 -0.66
N MET A 23 -7.43 -6.20 0.01
CA MET A 23 -7.46 -4.85 0.59
C MET A 23 -7.52 -3.72 -0.47
N ARG A 24 -7.29 -4.04 -1.75
CA ARG A 24 -7.42 -3.11 -2.89
C ARG A 24 -8.75 -3.24 -3.64
N ASP A 25 -9.68 -4.07 -3.17
CA ASP A 25 -10.90 -4.39 -3.90
C ASP A 25 -11.79 -3.15 -4.10
N HIS A 26 -12.22 -2.99 -5.35
CA HIS A 26 -13.24 -2.07 -5.85
C HIS A 26 -14.31 -2.85 -6.64
N TYR A 27 -14.63 -4.06 -6.18
CA TYR A 27 -15.64 -4.94 -6.77
C TYR A 27 -15.37 -5.25 -8.25
N GLU A 28 -16.27 -4.85 -9.16
CA GLU A 28 -16.15 -5.11 -10.59
C GLU A 28 -14.97 -4.36 -11.24
N SER A 29 -14.40 -3.36 -10.54
CA SER A 29 -13.20 -2.64 -10.98
C SER A 29 -11.89 -3.27 -10.48
N GLY A 30 -11.97 -4.33 -9.66
CA GLY A 30 -10.82 -5.07 -9.17
C GLY A 30 -9.92 -4.21 -8.29
N GLU A 31 -8.60 -4.23 -8.55
CA GLU A 31 -7.61 -3.49 -7.74
C GLU A 31 -7.59 -1.97 -8.01
N LEU A 32 -8.30 -1.50 -9.04
CA LEU A 32 -8.28 -0.11 -9.49
C LEU A 32 -9.61 0.57 -9.19
N TYR A 33 -9.53 1.75 -8.56
CA TYR A 33 -10.71 2.58 -8.36
C TYR A 33 -11.23 3.14 -9.68
N ARG A 34 -12.55 3.12 -9.86
CA ARG A 34 -13.25 3.82 -10.93
C ARG A 34 -14.38 4.65 -10.31
N PRO A 35 -14.35 5.99 -10.45
CA PRO A 35 -15.48 6.82 -10.07
C PRO A 35 -16.74 6.39 -10.85
N GLY A 36 -17.91 6.40 -10.21
CA GLY A 36 -19.15 6.06 -10.94
C GLY A 36 -20.36 5.69 -10.10
N PRO A 37 -20.24 4.96 -8.97
CA PRO A 37 -21.39 4.65 -8.14
C PRO A 37 -21.95 5.90 -7.43
N ASP A 38 -23.25 5.96 -7.23
CA ASP A 38 -23.91 6.98 -6.40
C ASP A 38 -23.79 6.59 -4.91
N PRO A 39 -23.71 7.53 -3.95
CA PRO A 39 -23.65 7.20 -2.52
C PRO A 39 -24.81 6.34 -1.98
N SER A 40 -25.96 6.29 -2.66
CA SER A 40 -27.09 5.40 -2.35
C SER A 40 -26.89 3.96 -2.80
N ASP A 41 -25.87 3.70 -3.63
CA ASP A 41 -25.47 2.37 -4.07
C ASP A 41 -24.45 1.78 -3.07
N GLU A 42 -24.72 0.60 -2.52
CA GLU A 42 -23.80 -0.06 -1.59
C GLU A 42 -22.41 -0.31 -2.23
N ARG A 43 -22.33 -0.40 -3.55
CA ARG A 43 -21.07 -0.54 -4.30
C ARG A 43 -20.18 0.71 -4.22
N PHE A 44 -20.71 1.84 -3.75
CA PHE A 44 -19.95 3.04 -3.44
C PHE A 44 -18.94 2.81 -2.30
N PHE A 45 -19.23 1.88 -1.39
CA PHE A 45 -18.38 1.56 -0.24
C PHE A 45 -17.64 0.25 -0.46
N SER A 46 -16.51 0.32 -1.18
CA SER A 46 -15.57 -0.79 -1.36
C SER A 46 -14.57 -0.90 -0.21
N VAL A 47 -13.78 -2.00 -0.19
CA VAL A 47 -12.75 -2.23 0.85
C VAL A 47 -11.69 -1.12 0.82
N CYS A 48 -11.15 -0.84 -0.37
CA CYS A 48 -10.41 0.40 -0.59
C CYS A 48 -11.43 1.51 -0.86
N MET A 49 -11.68 2.34 0.14
CA MET A 49 -12.76 3.32 0.12
C MET A 49 -12.30 4.64 -0.52
N HIS A 50 -13.11 5.16 -1.45
CA HIS A 50 -12.96 6.46 -2.09
C HIS A 50 -14.28 7.25 -2.03
N ALA A 51 -14.78 7.48 -0.82
CA ALA A 51 -16.13 8.00 -0.56
C ALA A 51 -16.19 9.52 -0.37
N GLY A 52 -15.34 10.28 -1.09
CA GLY A 52 -15.36 11.75 -1.11
C GLY A 52 -15.47 12.39 0.28
N ALA A 53 -16.59 13.10 0.53
CA ALA A 53 -16.87 13.82 1.77
C ALA A 53 -17.04 12.93 3.02
N VAL A 54 -17.18 11.61 2.86
CA VAL A 54 -17.29 10.65 3.97
C VAL A 54 -15.92 10.17 4.43
N GLY A 55 -14.99 10.00 3.51
CA GLY A 55 -13.64 9.56 3.81
C GLY A 55 -13.00 8.75 2.70
N THR A 56 -11.70 8.54 2.82
CA THR A 56 -10.88 7.71 1.95
C THR A 56 -10.01 6.81 2.82
N THR A 57 -9.69 5.59 2.37
CA THR A 57 -8.78 4.70 3.11
C THR A 57 -7.45 5.42 3.36
N ALA A 58 -7.15 5.68 4.64
CA ALA A 58 -5.98 6.44 5.07
C ALA A 58 -4.70 5.59 5.18
N ALA A 59 -4.84 4.29 5.35
CA ALA A 59 -3.76 3.31 5.33
C ALA A 59 -4.34 1.90 5.20
N SER A 60 -3.50 0.94 4.82
CA SER A 60 -3.80 -0.48 4.89
C SER A 60 -2.60 -1.25 5.44
N VAL A 61 -2.85 -2.27 6.25
CA VAL A 61 -1.79 -3.06 6.91
C VAL A 61 -2.15 -4.55 6.86
N VAL A 62 -1.17 -5.38 6.49
CA VAL A 62 -1.20 -6.84 6.64
C VAL A 62 -0.04 -7.24 7.56
N VAL A 63 -0.33 -8.04 8.60
CA VAL A 63 0.67 -8.46 9.58
C VAL A 63 0.79 -9.97 9.56
N GLU A 64 2.02 -10.46 9.44
CA GLU A 64 2.34 -11.88 9.57
C GLU A 64 2.64 -12.20 11.03
N LEU A 65 1.82 -13.07 11.63
CA LEU A 65 1.95 -13.48 13.03
C LEU A 65 2.50 -14.90 13.10
N ASP A 66 3.82 -15.01 13.27
CA ASP A 66 4.53 -16.25 13.51
C ASP A 66 5.34 -16.10 14.82
N PRO A 67 5.10 -16.92 15.85
CA PRO A 67 5.82 -16.81 17.12
C PRO A 67 7.33 -17.12 17.00
N ASP A 68 7.74 -17.80 15.94
CA ASP A 68 9.12 -18.24 15.73
C ASP A 68 9.87 -17.35 14.71
N ALA A 69 9.20 -16.36 14.11
CA ALA A 69 9.79 -15.45 13.13
C ALA A 69 9.75 -13.98 13.58
N PRO A 70 10.62 -13.12 13.02
CA PRO A 70 10.48 -11.67 13.10
C PRO A 70 9.07 -11.17 12.75
N LEU A 71 8.54 -10.17 13.48
CA LEU A 71 7.23 -9.57 13.18
C LEU A 71 7.29 -8.79 11.86
N LEU A 72 6.74 -9.36 10.80
CA LEU A 72 6.70 -8.76 9.47
C LEU A 72 5.37 -8.04 9.22
N VAL A 73 5.46 -6.74 8.93
CA VAL A 73 4.34 -5.82 8.74
C VAL A 73 4.41 -5.24 7.33
N HIS A 74 3.38 -5.44 6.52
CA HIS A 74 3.24 -4.85 5.19
C HIS A 74 2.33 -3.64 5.30
N VAL A 75 2.85 -2.44 5.05
CA VAL A 75 2.10 -1.18 5.17
C VAL A 75 1.96 -0.47 3.84
N ALA A 76 0.72 -0.09 3.51
CA ALA A 76 0.43 0.90 2.48
C ALA A 76 -0.01 2.21 3.15
N LEU A 77 0.72 3.28 2.90
CA LEU A 77 0.40 4.61 3.40
C LEU A 77 -0.56 5.28 2.42
N THR A 78 -1.77 5.65 2.87
CA THR A 78 -2.94 6.03 2.05
C THR A 78 -3.66 4.83 1.40
N SER A 79 -4.38 5.05 0.31
CA SER A 79 -5.19 4.04 -0.35
C SER A 79 -4.29 2.98 -1.02
N PRO A 80 -4.43 1.68 -0.69
CA PRO A 80 -3.54 0.64 -1.21
C PRO A 80 -3.68 0.40 -2.72
N CYS A 81 -4.68 0.99 -3.38
CA CYS A 81 -4.81 0.97 -4.84
C CYS A 81 -3.82 1.90 -5.55
N THR A 82 -3.31 2.94 -4.86
CA THR A 82 -2.32 3.90 -5.37
C THR A 82 -0.96 3.78 -4.68
N ALA A 83 -0.95 3.38 -3.41
CA ALA A 83 0.27 3.16 -2.64
C ALA A 83 0.79 1.72 -2.79
N PRO A 84 2.11 1.49 -2.69
CA PRO A 84 2.66 0.16 -2.54
C PRO A 84 2.51 -0.35 -1.10
N TYR A 85 2.47 -1.67 -0.91
CA TYR A 85 2.81 -2.25 0.40
C TYR A 85 4.33 -2.30 0.56
N ILE A 86 4.80 -1.71 1.65
CA ILE A 86 6.19 -1.71 2.06
C ILE A 86 6.32 -2.70 3.23
N PRO A 87 7.07 -3.81 3.08
CA PRO A 87 7.36 -4.70 4.19
C PRO A 87 8.33 -4.04 5.17
N LEU A 88 8.05 -4.17 6.46
CA LEU A 88 8.84 -3.63 7.57
C LEU A 88 8.86 -4.64 8.71
N PHE A 89 9.99 -4.78 9.38
CA PHE A 89 10.07 -5.52 10.64
C PHE A 89 9.67 -4.61 11.80
N GLY A 90 8.56 -4.94 12.47
CA GLY A 90 7.92 -4.08 13.47
C GLY A 90 8.74 -3.86 14.75
N GLN A 91 9.69 -4.75 15.03
CA GLN A 91 10.64 -4.65 16.14
C GLN A 91 11.94 -3.93 15.79
N ALA A 92 12.17 -3.60 14.52
CA ALA A 92 13.34 -2.87 14.07
C ALA A 92 13.04 -1.37 13.94
N PRO A 93 14.06 -0.49 14.03
CA PRO A 93 13.86 0.94 13.84
C PRO A 93 13.19 1.28 12.51
N LEU A 94 12.33 2.31 12.53
CA LEU A 94 11.70 2.87 11.33
C LEU A 94 12.45 4.12 10.88
N ALA A 95 12.40 4.40 9.58
CA ALA A 95 12.92 5.65 9.04
C ALA A 95 12.14 6.86 9.62
N PRO A 96 12.81 8.00 9.92
CA PRO A 96 12.15 9.17 10.50
C PRO A 96 10.90 9.65 9.74
N ALA A 97 10.92 9.56 8.40
CA ALA A 97 9.79 9.94 7.55
C ALA A 97 8.51 9.11 7.81
N LEU A 98 8.66 7.84 8.22
CA LEU A 98 7.53 6.95 8.57
C LEU A 98 6.96 7.27 9.97
N MET A 99 7.72 8.00 10.79
CA MET A 99 7.33 8.41 12.13
C MET A 99 6.73 9.82 12.19
N GLU A 100 6.77 10.55 11.08
CA GLU A 100 6.27 11.92 11.00
C GLU A 100 4.80 11.94 10.54
N GLY A 101 3.91 12.28 11.47
CA GLY A 101 2.50 12.52 11.21
C GLY A 101 2.09 13.95 11.59
N GLY A 102 0.96 14.40 11.08
CA GLY A 102 0.42 15.73 11.37
C GLY A 102 -0.80 16.03 10.49
N ALA A 103 -1.60 17.01 10.90
CA ALA A 103 -2.78 17.43 10.15
C ALA A 103 -2.43 18.27 8.90
N GLU A 104 -1.23 18.87 8.87
CA GLU A 104 -0.79 19.73 7.78
C GLU A 104 0.17 18.99 6.83
N PRO A 105 0.10 19.28 5.51
CA PRO A 105 1.02 18.70 4.54
C PRO A 105 2.49 18.89 4.91
N SER A 106 3.26 17.80 4.86
CA SER A 106 4.71 17.80 5.10
C SER A 106 5.46 17.11 3.96
N ARG A 107 6.58 17.71 3.54
CA ARG A 107 7.48 17.13 2.54
C ARG A 107 8.40 16.06 3.12
N THR A 108 8.53 15.97 4.44
CA THR A 108 9.39 14.99 5.12
C THR A 108 8.59 13.79 5.64
N SER A 109 7.27 13.95 5.82
CA SER A 109 6.35 12.86 6.15
C SER A 109 6.12 11.92 4.96
N ALA A 110 6.36 10.62 5.18
CA ALA A 110 6.07 9.59 4.18
C ALA A 110 4.59 9.56 3.79
N TRP A 111 3.69 9.70 4.78
CA TRP A 111 2.25 9.66 4.55
C TRP A 111 1.81 10.78 3.61
N TRP A 112 2.20 12.03 3.89
CA TRP A 112 1.84 13.18 3.05
C TRP A 112 2.42 13.11 1.64
N ARG A 113 3.60 12.50 1.47
CA ARG A 113 4.17 12.28 0.15
C ARG A 113 3.39 11.24 -0.66
N PHE A 114 2.95 10.14 -0.02
CA PHE A 114 2.05 9.19 -0.69
C PHE A 114 0.67 9.79 -0.95
N ASP A 115 0.20 10.68 -0.08
CA ASP A 115 -1.05 11.41 -0.30
C ASP A 115 -0.96 12.32 -1.53
N ARG A 116 0.18 12.98 -1.75
CA ARG A 116 0.43 13.73 -2.98
C ARG A 116 0.36 12.85 -4.24
N LEU A 117 0.91 11.63 -4.19
CA LEU A 117 0.77 10.67 -5.30
C LEU A 117 -0.71 10.29 -5.51
N ARG A 118 -1.46 10.03 -4.45
CA ARG A 118 -2.91 9.73 -4.51
C ARG A 118 -3.69 10.89 -5.14
N GLU A 119 -3.39 12.14 -4.78
CA GLU A 119 -4.02 13.33 -5.37
C GLU A 119 -3.73 13.44 -6.86
N LEU A 120 -2.46 13.26 -7.27
CA LEU A 120 -2.08 13.24 -8.69
C LEU A 120 -2.81 12.15 -9.46
N VAL A 121 -2.96 10.95 -8.89
CA VAL A 121 -3.76 9.90 -9.53
C VAL A 121 -5.23 10.31 -9.62
N ALA A 122 -5.76 11.02 -8.63
CA ALA A 122 -7.16 11.44 -8.60
C ALA A 122 -7.53 12.46 -9.70
N GLU A 123 -6.55 13.17 -10.26
CA GLU A 123 -6.74 14.05 -11.43
C GLU A 123 -7.12 13.25 -12.70
N ASP A 124 -6.65 12.01 -12.83
CA ASP A 124 -7.00 11.09 -13.92
C ASP A 124 -6.87 9.63 -13.48
N TRP A 125 -7.92 9.11 -12.83
CA TRP A 125 -7.96 7.72 -12.37
C TRP A 125 -7.78 6.71 -13.52
N GLN A 126 -8.31 7.01 -14.70
CA GLN A 126 -8.31 6.07 -15.82
C GLN A 126 -6.93 5.93 -16.45
N GLY A 127 -6.19 7.04 -16.60
CA GLY A 127 -4.85 7.04 -17.18
C GLY A 127 -3.73 6.80 -16.17
N ARG A 128 -3.82 7.38 -14.96
CA ARG A 128 -2.71 7.38 -13.99
C ARG A 128 -2.72 6.17 -13.05
N ALA A 129 -3.88 5.68 -12.62
CA ALA A 129 -3.95 4.58 -11.66
C ALA A 129 -3.35 3.25 -12.19
N PRO A 130 -3.63 2.81 -13.44
CA PRO A 130 -2.98 1.61 -13.99
C PRO A 130 -1.46 1.75 -14.04
N ARG A 131 -0.95 2.91 -14.49
CA ARG A 131 0.50 3.18 -14.59
C ARG A 131 1.19 3.09 -13.24
N VAL A 132 0.64 3.76 -12.23
CA VAL A 132 1.16 3.71 -10.86
C VAL A 132 1.11 2.28 -10.32
N ARG A 133 0.01 1.55 -10.56
CA ARG A 133 -0.10 0.19 -10.05
C ARG A 133 0.89 -0.77 -10.71
N ASP A 134 1.04 -0.70 -12.03
CA ASP A 134 1.98 -1.50 -12.80
C ASP A 134 3.43 -1.20 -12.43
N TYR A 135 3.73 0.06 -12.10
CA TYR A 135 5.04 0.45 -11.60
C TYR A 135 5.36 -0.23 -10.25
N TRP A 136 4.39 -0.25 -9.34
CA TRP A 136 4.59 -0.79 -8.01
C TRP A 136 4.59 -2.32 -7.93
N ARG A 137 3.74 -3.00 -8.70
CA ARG A 137 3.56 -4.46 -8.61
C ARG A 137 4.87 -5.27 -8.60
N PRO A 138 5.85 -5.04 -9.51
CA PRO A 138 7.11 -5.78 -9.46
C PRO A 138 7.95 -5.46 -8.20
N ARG A 139 7.87 -4.23 -7.69
CA ARG A 139 8.62 -3.79 -6.50
C ARG A 139 8.04 -4.37 -5.21
N GLU A 140 6.72 -4.37 -5.09
CA GLU A 140 6.03 -5.04 -3.96
C GLU A 140 6.41 -6.53 -3.89
N ARG A 141 6.48 -7.20 -5.05
CA ARG A 141 6.92 -8.60 -5.11
C ARG A 141 8.38 -8.75 -4.66
N GLU A 142 9.29 -7.96 -5.22
CA GLU A 142 10.72 -7.96 -4.84
C GLU A 142 10.91 -7.74 -3.34
N TRP A 143 10.32 -6.68 -2.79
CA TRP A 143 10.48 -6.35 -1.37
C TRP A 143 9.87 -7.41 -0.46
N ARG A 144 8.73 -7.99 -0.84
CA ARG A 144 8.09 -9.08 -0.09
C ARG A 144 8.97 -10.33 -0.07
N GLU A 145 9.50 -10.74 -1.23
CA GLU A 145 10.37 -11.91 -1.34
C GLU A 145 11.65 -11.73 -0.50
N GLU A 146 12.27 -10.54 -0.55
CA GLU A 146 13.42 -10.20 0.29
C GLU A 146 13.09 -10.24 1.79
N ALA A 147 11.96 -9.65 2.19
CA ALA A 147 11.52 -9.64 3.58
C ALA A 147 11.24 -11.05 4.10
N GLN A 148 10.57 -11.88 3.32
CA GLN A 148 10.28 -13.27 3.66
C GLN A 148 11.54 -14.11 3.76
N ALA A 149 12.49 -13.93 2.84
CA ALA A 149 13.79 -14.59 2.90
C ALA A 149 14.58 -14.19 4.15
N LEU A 150 14.53 -12.92 4.54
CA LEU A 150 15.18 -12.43 5.76
C LEU A 150 14.48 -12.90 7.03
N ALA A 151 13.14 -12.96 7.03
CA ALA A 151 12.36 -13.50 8.16
C ALA A 151 12.61 -15.00 8.38
N ALA A 152 12.85 -15.74 7.29
CA ALA A 152 13.19 -17.17 7.32
C ALA A 152 14.67 -17.44 7.64
N SER A 153 15.53 -16.42 7.54
CA SER A 153 16.91 -16.52 8.02
C SER A 153 16.96 -16.15 9.50
N ALA A 154 17.93 -16.68 10.24
CA ALA A 154 18.14 -16.31 11.65
C ALA A 154 18.72 -14.88 11.78
N ALA A 155 18.15 -13.91 11.04
CA ALA A 155 18.60 -12.54 10.92
C ALA A 155 18.64 -11.84 12.27
N GLY A 156 19.76 -11.19 12.55
CA GLY A 156 19.95 -10.40 13.75
C GLY A 156 19.26 -9.03 13.67
N PRO A 157 19.12 -8.32 14.80
CA PRO A 157 18.47 -7.00 14.84
C PRO A 157 19.03 -5.95 13.86
N GLN A 158 20.33 -6.00 13.59
CA GLN A 158 20.97 -5.08 12.64
C GLN A 158 20.52 -5.33 11.20
N GLU A 159 20.43 -6.60 10.78
CA GLU A 159 20.00 -6.95 9.42
C GLU A 159 18.54 -6.53 9.17
N LEU A 160 17.67 -6.68 10.18
CA LEU A 160 16.29 -6.20 10.11
C LEU A 160 16.21 -4.67 10.02
N ALA A 161 17.06 -3.96 10.75
CA ALA A 161 17.15 -2.49 10.69
C ALA A 161 17.66 -2.02 9.33
N ASP A 162 18.69 -2.68 8.79
CA ASP A 162 19.25 -2.39 7.47
C ASP A 162 18.23 -2.65 6.36
N PHE A 163 17.42 -3.72 6.48
CA PHE A 163 16.31 -3.98 5.59
C PHE A 163 15.27 -2.84 5.61
N ASN A 164 14.78 -2.46 6.80
CA ASN A 164 13.81 -1.36 6.95
C ASN A 164 14.33 -0.06 6.33
N ALA A 165 15.60 0.27 6.55
CA ALA A 165 16.22 1.46 5.97
C ALA A 165 16.32 1.38 4.43
N SER A 166 16.77 0.24 3.91
CA SER A 166 16.96 -0.01 2.48
C SER A 166 15.63 0.00 1.71
N VAL A 167 14.61 -0.72 2.19
CA VAL A 167 13.31 -0.78 1.53
C VAL A 167 12.63 0.58 1.53
N TRP A 168 12.74 1.35 2.63
CA TRP A 168 12.26 2.73 2.67
C TRP A 168 13.00 3.63 1.69
N GLN A 169 14.34 3.54 1.61
CA GLN A 169 15.13 4.35 0.68
C GLN A 169 14.69 4.11 -0.77
N ARG A 170 14.48 2.84 -1.16
CA ARG A 170 13.97 2.47 -2.49
C ARG A 170 12.56 2.99 -2.72
N ALA A 171 11.64 2.74 -1.79
CA ALA A 171 10.24 3.21 -1.89
C ALA A 171 10.14 4.74 -1.98
N SER A 172 10.95 5.47 -1.22
CA SER A 172 11.03 6.93 -1.24
C SER A 172 11.53 7.47 -2.59
N ALA A 173 12.58 6.86 -3.16
CA ALA A 173 13.11 7.26 -4.46
C ALA A 173 12.12 6.96 -5.60
N ASP A 174 11.44 5.81 -5.53
CA ASP A 174 10.39 5.43 -6.47
C ASP A 174 9.17 6.36 -6.40
N LEU A 175 8.78 6.77 -5.19
CA LEU A 175 7.69 7.72 -4.97
C LEU A 175 8.00 9.09 -5.58
N GLU A 176 9.21 9.60 -5.36
CA GLU A 176 9.67 10.86 -5.97
C GLU A 176 9.65 10.79 -7.50
N ARG A 177 10.10 9.67 -8.07
CA ARG A 177 10.07 9.46 -9.52
C ARG A 177 8.64 9.50 -10.05
N LEU A 178 7.72 8.74 -9.47
CA LEU A 178 6.34 8.71 -9.93
C LEU A 178 5.65 10.07 -9.81
N ILE A 179 5.88 10.81 -8.71
CA ILE A 179 5.36 12.18 -8.57
C ILE A 179 5.90 13.07 -9.69
N ALA A 180 7.21 13.07 -9.94
CA ALA A 180 7.82 13.89 -10.98
C ALA A 180 7.31 13.53 -12.40
N GLU A 181 7.13 12.23 -12.68
CA GLU A 181 6.56 11.76 -13.95
C GLU A 181 5.12 12.25 -14.14
N LEU A 182 4.25 12.11 -13.13
CA LEU A 182 2.85 12.51 -13.23
C LEU A 182 2.67 14.04 -13.26
N GLU A 183 3.54 14.80 -12.60
CA GLU A 183 3.54 16.27 -12.67
C GLU A 183 4.01 16.79 -14.04
N SER A 184 4.80 16.02 -14.78
CA SER A 184 5.26 16.38 -16.12
C SER A 184 4.23 16.07 -17.23
N ASP A 185 3.20 15.27 -16.91
CA ASP A 185 2.13 14.88 -17.83
C ASP A 185 0.98 15.91 -17.89
N GLY A 186 0.96 16.91 -17.00
CA GLY A 186 -0.07 17.96 -16.90
C GLY A 186 0.34 19.28 -17.53
#